data_AF-A0A844Q956-F1
#
_entry.id   AF-A0A844Q956-F1
#
_cell.length_a   1.000
_cell.length_b   1.000
_cell.length_c   1.000
_cell.angle_alpha   90.00
_cell.angle_beta   90.00
_cell.angle_gamma   90.00
#
_symmetry.space_group_name_H-M   'P 1'
#
loop_
_entity.id
_entity.type
_entity.pdbx_description
1 polymer ?
#
loop_
_entity_poly.entity_id
_entity_poly.type
_entity_poly.pdbx_seq_one_letter_code
_entity_poly.pdbx_strand_id
1 'polypeptide(L)'
;MSVPASIPKPLVRFNQLLILVTGILGIFFPIVLWIPFILGLITITTRTNPVVVAGKPFLKKPLHEYIPEDKDQQIFNQWIATICFGLAIGSFFLEWNIAGYIFLGMVLLATGMAYFFDFCLGCTVRFRYMMWKAKRKQNA
;
A
#
# COMPACT_ATOMS: atom_id res chain seq x y z
N MET A 1 5.67 4.39 25.48
CA MET A 1 4.98 4.04 24.23
C MET A 1 5.38 5.10 23.21
N SER A 2 6.21 4.76 22.21
CA SER A 2 6.49 5.70 21.11
C SER A 2 5.17 5.95 20.38
N VAL A 3 4.72 7.21 20.31
CA VAL A 3 3.56 7.57 19.49
C VAL A 3 3.81 7.02 18.08
N PRO A 4 3.02 6.06 17.60
CA PRO A 4 3.21 5.55 16.25
C PRO A 4 3.05 6.73 15.30
N ALA A 5 4.01 6.91 14.40
CA ALA A 5 3.92 7.95 13.39
C ALA A 5 2.63 7.72 12.61
N SER A 6 1.67 8.65 12.75
CA SER A 6 0.37 8.54 12.12
C SER A 6 0.35 9.28 10.80
N ILE A 7 -0.36 8.72 9.83
CA ILE A 7 -0.55 9.32 8.51
C ILE A 7 -2.05 9.65 8.36
N PRO A 8 -2.41 10.88 7.99
CA PRO A 8 -3.80 11.25 7.72
C PRO A 8 -4.44 10.37 6.65
N LYS A 9 -5.64 9.85 6.91
CA LYS A 9 -6.41 9.01 5.97
C LYS A 9 -6.54 9.55 4.53
N PRO A 10 -6.72 10.88 4.28
CA PRO A 10 -6.77 11.40 2.91
C PRO A 10 -5.50 11.15 2.10
N LEU A 11 -4.33 11.18 2.74
CA LEU A 11 -3.04 10.90 2.09
C LEU A 11 -2.90 9.41 1.74
N VAL A 12 -3.46 8.54 2.58
CA VAL A 12 -3.51 7.09 2.33
C VAL A 12 -4.37 6.80 1.10
N ARG A 13 -5.55 7.43 1.04
CA ARG A 13 -6.45 7.32 -0.12
C ARG A 13 -5.80 7.86 -1.40
N PHE A 14 -5.03 8.94 -1.30
CA PHE A 14 -4.28 9.45 -2.45
C PHE A 14 -3.25 8.45 -2.99
N ASN A 15 -2.49 7.79 -2.09
CA ASN A 15 -1.56 6.73 -2.49
C ASN A 15 -2.30 5.52 -3.09
N GLN A 16 -3.41 5.10 -2.50
CA GLN A 16 -4.25 4.01 -3.03
C GLN A 16 -4.82 4.35 -4.41
N LEU A 17 -5.28 5.59 -4.60
CA LEU A 17 -5.77 6.07 -5.89
C LEU A 17 -4.67 6.04 -6.95
N LEU A 18 -3.46 6.50 -6.61
CA LEU A 18 -2.30 6.43 -7.50
C LEU A 18 -2.01 4.98 -7.92
N ILE A 19 -1.97 4.05 -6.97
CA ILE A 19 -1.76 2.62 -7.24
C ILE A 19 -2.88 2.06 -8.13
N LEU A 20 -4.13 2.42 -7.88
CA LEU A 20 -5.28 1.94 -8.65
C LEU A 20 -5.25 2.47 -10.09
N VAL A 21 -5.04 3.78 -10.27
CA VAL A 21 -4.97 4.42 -11.59
C VAL A 21 -3.79 3.89 -12.40
N THR A 22 -2.59 3.85 -11.80
CA THR A 22 -1.38 3.33 -12.47
C THR A 22 -1.49 1.83 -12.78
N GLY A 23 -2.11 1.05 -11.89
CA GLY A 23 -2.38 -0.37 -12.14
C GLY A 23 -3.36 -0.61 -13.29
N ILE A 24 -4.44 0.17 -13.39
CA ILE A 24 -5.41 0.09 -14.50
C ILE A 24 -4.74 0.50 -15.81
N LEU A 25 -3.99 1.60 -15.81
CA LEU A 25 -3.21 2.03 -16.98
C LEU A 25 -2.16 0.99 -17.37
N GLY A 26 -1.59 0.27 -16.39
CA GLY A 26 -0.64 -0.81 -16.57
C GLY A 26 -1.17 -2.02 -17.33
N ILE A 27 -2.49 -2.21 -17.41
CA ILE A 27 -3.11 -3.24 -18.26
C ILE A 27 -2.86 -2.94 -19.74
N PHE A 28 -2.92 -1.66 -20.12
CA PHE A 28 -2.72 -1.20 -21.50
C PHE A 28 -1.26 -0.85 -21.78
N PHE A 29 -0.57 -0.29 -20.78
CA PHE A 29 0.80 0.20 -20.87
C PHE A 29 1.64 -0.37 -19.72
N PRO A 30 2.20 -1.58 -19.86
CA PRO A 30 2.94 -2.26 -18.78
C PRO A 30 4.09 -1.42 -18.18
N ILE A 31 4.67 -0.51 -18.97
CA ILE A 31 5.71 0.42 -18.51
C ILE A 31 5.24 1.31 -17.34
N VAL A 32 3.94 1.62 -17.25
CA VAL A 32 3.36 2.46 -16.19
C VAL A 32 3.46 1.77 -14.82
N LEU A 33 3.53 0.43 -14.77
CA LEU A 33 3.67 -0.33 -13.52
C LEU A 33 4.99 -0.06 -12.80
N TRP A 34 6.00 0.46 -13.50
CA TRP A 34 7.25 0.89 -12.87
C TRP A 34 7.05 2.06 -11.91
N ILE A 35 6.03 2.90 -12.11
CA ILE A 35 5.73 4.04 -11.22
C ILE A 35 5.38 3.55 -9.80
N PRO A 36 4.32 2.75 -9.58
CA PRO A 36 3.99 2.27 -8.24
C PRO A 36 5.06 1.34 -7.68
N PHE A 37 5.81 0.61 -8.52
CA PHE A 37 6.91 -0.23 -8.10
C PHE A 37 8.08 0.59 -7.51
N ILE A 38 8.57 1.60 -8.22
CA ILE A 38 9.67 2.46 -7.77
C ILE A 38 9.25 3.26 -6.54
N LEU A 39 8.04 3.84 -6.54
CA LEU A 39 7.51 4.55 -5.36
C LEU A 39 7.39 3.61 -4.15
N GLY A 40 7.02 2.35 -4.38
CA GLY A 40 6.99 1.32 -3.35
C GLY A 40 8.36 0.98 -2.78
N LEU A 41 9.36 0.78 -3.63
CA LEU A 41 10.75 0.57 -3.21
C LEU A 41 11.30 1.74 -2.41
N ILE A 42 11.07 2.98 -2.85
CA ILE A 42 11.47 4.19 -2.13
C ILE A 42 10.78 4.24 -0.77
N THR A 43 9.47 3.95 -0.71
CA THR A 43 8.71 3.96 0.54
C THR A 43 9.22 2.92 1.54
N ILE A 44 9.58 1.73 1.07
CA ILE A 44 10.09 0.64 1.91
C ILE A 44 11.49 0.97 2.45
N THR A 45 12.38 1.46 1.59
CA THR A 45 13.78 1.77 1.95
C THR A 45 13.89 2.99 2.86
N THR A 46 13.21 4.09 2.51
CA THR A 46 13.24 5.33 3.29
C THR A 46 12.26 5.35 4.46
N ARG A 47 11.41 4.31 4.58
CA ARG A 47 10.24 4.27 5.46
C ARG A 47 9.33 5.50 5.26
N THR A 48 9.43 6.24 4.16
CA THR A 48 8.75 7.51 3.98
C THR A 48 8.13 7.53 2.60
N ASN A 49 6.80 7.58 2.52
CA ASN A 49 6.12 7.53 1.23
C ASN A 49 6.22 8.89 0.52
N PRO A 50 6.89 8.99 -0.65
CA PRO A 50 7.02 10.25 -1.39
C PRO A 50 5.67 10.85 -1.77
N VAL A 51 4.68 10.01 -2.07
CA VAL A 51 3.30 10.41 -2.40
C VAL A 51 2.63 11.08 -1.21
N VAL A 52 2.84 10.54 -0.01
CA VAL A 52 2.33 11.12 1.24
C VAL A 52 3.03 12.45 1.52
N VAL A 53 4.33 12.56 1.30
CA VAL A 53 5.08 13.82 1.50
C VAL A 53 4.61 14.89 0.53
N ALA A 54 4.50 14.55 -0.76
CA ALA A 54 4.03 15.45 -1.81
C ALA A 54 2.56 15.87 -1.62
N GLY A 55 1.74 15.01 -1.01
CA GLY A 55 0.33 15.28 -0.73
C GLY A 55 0.08 16.19 0.48
N LYS A 56 1.03 16.30 1.42
CA LYS A 56 0.85 17.07 2.67
C LYS A 56 0.39 18.53 2.45
N PRO A 57 0.96 19.30 1.50
CA PRO A 57 0.54 20.68 1.25
C PRO A 57 -0.90 20.81 0.75
N PHE A 58 -1.49 19.75 0.20
CA PHE A 58 -2.86 19.74 -0.32
C PHE A 58 -3.92 19.45 0.75
N LEU A 59 -3.50 19.23 2.00
CA LEU A 59 -4.42 19.08 3.12
C LEU A 59 -5.05 20.43 3.50
N LYS A 60 -6.39 20.47 3.52
CA LYS A 60 -7.16 21.67 3.87
C LYS A 60 -7.25 21.94 5.37
N LYS A 61 -7.08 20.90 6.20
CA LYS A 61 -7.17 20.97 7.66
C LYS A 61 -5.80 20.68 8.29
N PRO A 62 -5.56 21.12 9.53
CA PRO A 62 -4.35 20.72 10.24
C PRO A 62 -4.32 19.21 10.51
N LEU A 63 -3.11 18.64 10.57
CA LEU A 63 -2.87 17.18 10.61
C LEU A 63 -3.60 16.46 11.76
N HIS A 64 -3.80 17.14 12.88
CA HIS A 64 -4.41 16.56 14.09
C HIS A 64 -5.93 16.37 13.98
N GLU A 65 -6.60 17.03 13.03
CA GLU A 65 -8.04 16.88 12.82
C GLU A 65 -8.40 15.66 11.96
N TYR A 66 -7.41 15.03 11.32
CA TYR A 66 -7.64 13.86 10.47
C TYR A 66 -7.55 12.57 11.27
N ILE A 67 -8.38 11.60 10.89
CA ILE A 67 -8.30 10.23 11.41
C ILE A 67 -6.91 9.66 11.04
N PRO A 68 -6.11 9.26 12.04
CA PRO A 68 -4.79 8.72 11.82
C PRO A 68 -4.84 7.25 11.39
N GLU A 69 -3.97 6.90 10.44
CA GLU A 69 -3.63 5.52 10.07
C GLU A 69 -2.20 5.20 10.52
N ASP A 70 -1.95 3.95 10.90
CA ASP A 70 -0.64 3.48 11.38
C ASP A 70 0.36 3.37 10.22
N LYS A 71 1.50 4.04 10.34
CA LYS A 71 2.53 4.05 9.30
C LYS A 71 3.10 2.66 9.00
N ASP A 72 3.28 1.83 10.02
CA ASP A 72 3.81 0.48 9.80
C ASP A 72 2.76 -0.41 9.11
N GLN A 73 1.45 -0.16 9.27
CA GLN A 73 0.39 -0.86 8.54
C GLN A 73 0.47 -0.51 7.05
N GLN A 74 0.70 0.77 6.73
CA GLN A 74 0.91 1.18 5.35
C GLN A 74 2.17 0.60 4.72
N ILE A 75 3.30 0.58 5.45
CA ILE A 75 4.54 -0.02 4.95
C ILE A 75 4.35 -1.51 4.68
N PHE A 76 3.64 -2.22 5.55
CA PHE A 76 3.31 -3.63 5.33
C PHE A 76 2.50 -3.86 4.05
N ASN A 77 1.45 -3.04 3.83
CA ASN A 77 0.66 -3.13 2.60
C ASN A 77 1.49 -2.74 1.37
N GLN A 78 2.40 -1.77 1.51
CA GLN A 78 3.31 -1.36 0.45
C GLN A 78 4.29 -2.47 0.09
N TRP A 79 4.77 -3.27 1.04
CA TRP A 79 5.58 -4.46 0.78
C TRP A 79 4.86 -5.46 -0.13
N ILE A 80 3.61 -5.80 0.22
CA ILE A 80 2.80 -6.72 -0.57
C ILE A 80 2.60 -6.17 -1.99
N ALA A 81 2.17 -4.90 -2.10
CA ALA A 81 1.96 -4.28 -3.40
C ALA A 81 3.24 -4.25 -4.25
N THR A 82 4.39 -3.90 -3.66
CA THR A 82 5.67 -3.79 -4.38
C THR A 82 6.15 -5.15 -4.88
N ILE A 83 6.02 -6.21 -4.07
CA ILE A 83 6.36 -7.58 -4.49
C ILE A 83 5.45 -8.02 -5.64
N CYS A 84 4.15 -7.83 -5.52
CA CYS A 84 3.20 -8.22 -6.58
C CYS A 84 3.43 -7.43 -7.87
N PHE A 85 3.71 -6.13 -7.80
CA PHE A 85 4.08 -5.35 -9.00
C PHE A 85 5.40 -5.84 -9.60
N GLY A 86 6.41 -6.16 -8.79
CA GLY A 86 7.67 -6.73 -9.28
C GLY A 86 7.48 -8.06 -10.00
N LEU A 87 6.64 -8.95 -9.45
CA LEU A 87 6.26 -10.21 -10.08
C LEU A 87 5.43 -10.01 -11.35
N ALA A 88 4.51 -9.04 -11.37
CA ALA A 88 3.74 -8.70 -12.56
C ALA A 88 4.64 -8.21 -13.69
N ILE A 89 5.52 -7.25 -13.38
CA ILE A 89 6.51 -6.70 -14.31
C ILE A 89 7.41 -7.83 -14.84
N GLY A 90 8.00 -8.64 -13.95
CA GLY A 90 8.84 -9.76 -14.35
C GLY A 90 8.11 -10.80 -15.22
N SER A 91 6.84 -11.07 -14.94
CA SER A 91 6.02 -11.96 -15.75
C SER A 91 5.77 -11.39 -17.15
N PHE A 92 5.49 -10.08 -17.27
CA PHE A 92 5.36 -9.42 -18.57
C PHE A 92 6.68 -9.40 -19.36
N PHE A 93 7.83 -9.24 -18.69
CA PHE A 93 9.15 -9.35 -19.33
C PHE A 93 9.45 -10.76 -19.86
N LEU A 94 8.96 -11.80 -19.20
CA LEU A 94 9.11 -13.20 -19.62
C LEU A 94 8.00 -13.66 -20.59
N GLU A 95 7.18 -12.72 -21.10
CA GLU A 95 6.01 -12.99 -21.94
C GLU A 95 4.94 -13.90 -21.29
N TRP A 96 5.05 -14.15 -19.98
CA TRP A 96 4.06 -14.90 -19.20
C TRP A 96 2.90 -14.01 -18.78
N ASN A 97 2.15 -13.55 -19.79
CA ASN A 97 1.08 -12.56 -19.64
C ASN A 97 0.01 -12.97 -18.61
N ILE A 98 -0.34 -14.27 -18.57
CA ILE A 98 -1.33 -14.80 -17.62
C ILE A 98 -0.89 -14.54 -16.16
N ALA A 99 0.36 -14.89 -15.83
CA ALA A 99 0.90 -14.65 -14.49
C ALA A 99 0.96 -13.15 -14.17
N GLY A 100 1.35 -12.32 -15.16
CA GLY A 100 1.36 -10.87 -15.04
C GLY A 100 -0.01 -10.28 -14.67
N TYR A 101 -1.06 -10.68 -15.38
CA TYR A 101 -2.42 -10.25 -15.09
C TYR A 101 -2.96 -10.76 -13.76
N ILE A 102 -2.59 -11.96 -13.31
CA ILE A 102 -2.99 -12.48 -11.99
C ILE A 102 -2.40 -11.61 -10.88
N PHE A 103 -1.09 -11.33 -10.92
CA PHE A 103 -0.44 -10.50 -9.91
C PHE A 103 -0.97 -9.06 -9.93
N LEU A 104 -1.16 -8.48 -11.12
CA LEU A 104 -1.73 -7.14 -11.27
C LEU A 104 -3.17 -7.08 -10.75
N GLY A 105 -4.00 -8.06 -11.13
CA GLY A 105 -5.40 -8.15 -10.70
C GLY A 105 -5.52 -8.27 -9.18
N MET A 106 -4.65 -9.06 -8.54
CA MET A 106 -4.61 -9.18 -7.08
C MET A 106 -4.37 -7.84 -6.38
N VAL A 107 -3.43 -7.03 -6.89
CA VAL A 107 -3.14 -5.70 -6.34
C VAL A 107 -4.31 -4.74 -6.55
N LEU A 108 -4.91 -4.75 -7.75
CA LEU A 108 -6.05 -3.91 -8.08
C LEU A 108 -7.27 -4.23 -7.21
N LEU A 109 -7.55 -5.52 -6.98
CA LEU A 109 -8.64 -5.95 -6.09
C LEU A 109 -8.37 -5.53 -4.65
N ALA A 110 -7.16 -5.75 -4.14
CA ALA A 110 -6.81 -5.40 -2.77
C ALA A 110 -6.86 -3.88 -2.51
N THR A 111 -6.28 -3.08 -3.42
CA THR A 111 -6.30 -1.62 -3.34
C THR A 111 -7.69 -1.05 -3.57
N GLY A 112 -8.44 -1.59 -4.55
CA GLY A 112 -9.81 -1.20 -4.80
C GLY A 112 -10.69 -1.43 -3.58
N MET A 113 -10.60 -2.60 -2.96
CA MET A 113 -11.36 -2.89 -1.75
C MET A 113 -10.97 -1.97 -0.59
N ALA A 114 -9.68 -1.69 -0.42
CA ALA A 114 -9.20 -0.75 0.59
C ALA A 114 -9.67 0.69 0.34
N TYR A 115 -9.78 1.12 -0.92
CA TYR A 115 -10.21 2.47 -1.28
C TYR A 115 -11.73 2.65 -1.13
N PHE A 116 -12.54 1.69 -1.62
CA PHE A 116 -14.00 1.79 -1.63
C PHE A 116 -14.65 1.46 -0.28
N PHE A 117 -14.17 0.43 0.41
CA PHE A 117 -14.77 -0.04 1.66
C PHE A 117 -14.01 0.43 2.90
N ASP A 118 -12.92 1.20 2.73
CA ASP A 118 -11.95 1.52 3.78
C ASP A 118 -11.46 0.27 4.54
N PHE A 119 -11.51 -0.90 3.89
CA PHE A 119 -11.19 -2.18 4.50
C PHE A 119 -9.98 -2.80 3.81
N CYS A 120 -8.87 -2.87 4.54
CA CYS A 120 -7.68 -3.57 4.08
C CYS A 120 -7.54 -4.93 4.78
N LEU A 121 -7.60 -6.00 3.99
CA LEU A 121 -7.41 -7.37 4.47
C LEU A 121 -6.04 -7.53 5.18
N GLY A 122 -4.98 -6.92 4.61
CA GLY A 122 -3.64 -6.93 5.19
C GLY A 122 -3.57 -6.28 6.58
N CYS A 123 -4.27 -5.15 6.77
CA CYS A 123 -4.36 -4.51 8.08
C CYS A 123 -5.02 -5.42 9.12
N THR A 124 -6.09 -6.13 8.73
CA THR A 124 -6.79 -7.07 9.62
C THR A 124 -5.91 -8.27 10.01
N VAL A 125 -5.19 -8.84 9.04
CA VAL A 125 -4.26 -9.96 9.29
C VAL A 125 -3.14 -9.53 10.24
N ARG A 126 -2.49 -8.38 9.99
CA ARG A 126 -1.43 -7.85 10.87
C ARG A 126 -1.96 -7.59 12.28
N PHE A 127 -3.14 -6.98 12.39
CA PHE A 127 -3.76 -6.70 13.69
C PHE A 127 -4.04 -7.99 14.48
N ARG A 128 -4.63 -9.00 13.84
CA ARG A 128 -4.90 -10.31 14.48
C ARG A 128 -3.60 -11.00 14.91
N TYR A 129 -2.55 -10.95 14.08
CA TYR A 129 -1.24 -11.49 14.42
C TYR A 129 -0.62 -10.79 15.64
N MET A 130 -0.67 -9.45 15.69
CA MET A 130 -0.17 -8.66 16.82
C MET A 130 -0.93 -8.98 18.11
N MET A 131 -2.26 -9.11 18.04
CA MET A 131 -3.09 -9.49 19.19
C MET A 131 -2.77 -10.90 19.68
N TRP A 132 -2.57 -11.86 18.77
CA TRP A 132 -2.17 -13.23 19.12
C TRP A 132 -0.80 -13.26 19.82
N LYS A 133 0.18 -12.52 19.28
CA LYS A 133 1.52 -12.40 19.87
C LYS A 133 1.47 -11.75 21.27
N ALA A 134 0.64 -10.71 21.43
CA ALA A 134 0.46 -10.03 22.72
C ALA A 134 -0.14 -10.96 23.78
N LYS A 135 -1.18 -11.75 23.44
CA LYS A 135 -1.77 -12.75 24.35
C LYS A 135 -0.77 -13.80 24.79
N ARG A 136 0.10 -14.28 23.89
CA ARG A 136 1.16 -15.25 24.25
C ARG A 136 2.21 -14.67 25.20
N LYS A 137 2.51 -13.38 25.11
CA LYS A 137 3.45 -12.71 26.01
C LYS A 137 2.87 -12.44 27.41
N GLN A 138 1.54 -12.42 27.54
CA GLN A 138 0.85 -12.28 28.83
C GLN A 138 0.62 -13.62 29.53
N ASN A 139 0.56 -14.71 28.76
CA ASN A 139 0.36 -16.08 29.29
C ASN A 139 1.68 -16.83 29.53
N ALA A 140 2.83 -16.20 29.30
CA ALA A 140 4.18 -16.73 29.53
C ALA A 140 4.84 -15.92 30.65
#